data_AF-A0A932VXB6-F1
#
_entry.id   AF-A0A932VXB6-F1
#
_cell.length_a   1.000
_cell.length_b   1.000
_cell.length_c   1.000
_cell.angle_alpha   90.00
_cell.angle_beta   90.00
_cell.angle_gamma   90.00
#
_symmetry.space_group_name_H-M   'P 1'
#
loop_
_entity.id
_entity.type
_entity.pdbx_description
1 polymer ?
#
loop_
_entity_poly.entity_id
_entity_poly.type
_entity_poly.pdbx_seq_one_letter_code
_entity_poly.pdbx_strand_id
1 'polypeptide(L)'
;MAYVEPVTVWAPKTSVRSLEVLYNTGCNGWSVARVDWEGKESIGIRWNGGDGPGIGNPQSRGNATWFILPDELQEAILNRVEELSVSGPGGLLEKYAEMANDATREGEAEEWSEGLIGDESAPR
;
A
#
# COMPACT_ATOMS: atom_id res chain seq x y z
N MET A 1 -11.52 -4.05 -16.87
CA MET A 1 -10.26 -3.28 -16.92
C MET A 1 -9.58 -3.50 -15.59
N ALA A 2 -8.29 -3.81 -15.60
CA ALA A 2 -7.55 -4.17 -14.40
C ALA A 2 -7.30 -2.95 -13.49
N TYR A 3 -7.25 -3.20 -12.19
CA TYR A 3 -6.78 -2.27 -11.17
C TYR A 3 -5.45 -1.62 -11.58
N VAL A 4 -5.35 -0.29 -11.40
CA VAL A 4 -4.15 0.48 -11.70
C VAL A 4 -3.43 0.78 -10.40
N GLU A 5 -2.20 0.31 -10.28
CA GLU A 5 -1.37 0.55 -9.10
C GLU A 5 -1.14 2.05 -8.89
N PRO A 6 -1.46 2.62 -7.71
CA PRO A 6 -1.37 4.05 -7.43
C PRO A 6 -0.01 4.67 -7.77
N VAL A 7 1.10 3.96 -7.54
CA VAL A 7 2.46 4.43 -7.84
C VAL A 7 2.73 4.65 -9.34
N THR A 8 1.86 4.13 -10.22
CA THR A 8 1.98 4.28 -11.68
C THR A 8 1.12 5.42 -12.25
N VAL A 9 0.48 6.20 -11.38
CA VAL A 9 -0.56 7.17 -11.77
C VAL A 9 0.06 8.55 -11.92
N TRP A 10 0.69 8.76 -13.08
CA TRP A 10 1.45 9.98 -13.40
C TRP A 10 0.64 11.01 -14.20
N ALA A 11 -0.67 10.80 -14.37
CA ALA A 11 -1.48 11.71 -15.19
C ALA A 11 -2.06 12.88 -14.36
N PRO A 12 -2.17 14.08 -14.95
CA PRO A 12 -1.54 14.49 -16.21
C PRO A 12 0.00 14.63 -16.07
N LYS A 13 0.73 14.04 -17.03
CA LYS A 13 2.21 13.96 -17.02
C LYS A 13 2.92 15.31 -17.03
N THR A 14 2.22 16.36 -17.42
CA THR A 14 2.74 17.74 -17.44
C THR A 14 2.76 18.38 -16.07
N SER A 15 1.86 17.94 -15.17
CA SER A 15 1.67 18.56 -13.87
C SER A 15 2.29 17.72 -12.75
N VAL A 16 2.28 16.38 -12.85
CA VAL A 16 2.89 15.48 -11.86
C VAL A 16 4.38 15.29 -12.15
N ARG A 17 5.26 15.78 -11.26
CA ARG A 17 6.72 15.66 -11.39
C ARG A 17 7.32 14.58 -10.49
N SER A 18 6.76 14.40 -9.31
CA SER A 18 7.13 13.34 -8.36
C SER A 18 5.86 12.79 -7.71
N LEU A 19 5.93 11.53 -7.29
CA LEU A 19 4.81 10.81 -6.69
C LEU A 19 5.34 9.84 -5.63
N GLU A 20 4.86 9.98 -4.41
CA GLU A 20 5.12 9.08 -3.28
C GLU A 20 3.78 8.66 -2.67
N VAL A 21 3.44 7.37 -2.75
CA VAL A 21 2.20 6.86 -2.17
C VAL A 21 2.38 6.70 -0.66
N LEU A 22 1.59 7.44 0.11
CA LEU A 22 1.64 7.44 1.58
C LEU A 22 0.72 6.37 2.17
N TYR A 23 -0.41 6.10 1.52
CA TYR A 23 -1.36 5.08 1.95
C TYR A 23 -2.14 4.52 0.77
N ASN A 24 -2.39 3.21 0.77
CA ASN A 24 -3.11 2.51 -0.28
C ASN A 24 -3.88 1.34 0.33
N THR A 25 -5.20 1.32 0.13
CA THR A 25 -6.06 0.20 0.58
C THR A 25 -6.33 -0.83 -0.54
N GLY A 26 -5.67 -0.72 -1.69
CA GLY A 26 -5.74 -1.67 -2.78
C GLY A 26 -6.98 -1.52 -3.68
N CYS A 27 -7.33 -2.63 -4.35
CA CYS A 27 -8.42 -2.72 -5.31
C CYS A 27 -9.77 -2.30 -4.70
N ASN A 28 -10.58 -1.54 -5.45
CA ASN A 28 -11.86 -0.95 -5.01
C ASN A 28 -11.75 -0.05 -3.75
N GLY A 29 -10.53 0.34 -3.39
CA GLY A 29 -10.21 1.16 -2.23
C GLY A 29 -9.90 2.62 -2.57
N TRP A 30 -8.99 3.22 -1.82
CA TRP A 30 -8.48 4.57 -2.08
C TRP A 30 -6.99 4.66 -1.76
N SER A 31 -6.39 5.76 -2.21
CA SER A 31 -4.98 6.04 -1.97
C SER A 31 -4.75 7.52 -1.77
N VAL A 32 -3.74 7.80 -0.95
CA VAL A 32 -3.18 9.14 -0.73
C VAL A 32 -1.71 9.14 -1.11
N ALA A 33 -1.28 10.20 -1.77
CA ALA A 33 0.10 10.38 -2.18
C ALA A 33 0.56 11.82 -1.94
N ARG A 34 1.86 11.97 -1.67
CA ARG A 34 2.57 13.24 -1.84
C ARG A 34 2.90 13.37 -3.32
N VAL A 35 2.57 14.53 -3.89
CA VAL A 35 2.69 14.81 -5.32
C VAL A 35 3.38 16.17 -5.49
N ASP A 36 4.44 16.25 -6.30
CA ASP A 36 4.85 17.54 -6.86
C ASP A 36 3.90 17.87 -8.01
N TRP A 37 2.94 18.76 -7.73
CA TRP A 37 1.98 19.27 -8.68
C TRP A 37 2.41 20.67 -9.15
N GLU A 38 2.83 20.77 -10.41
CA GLU A 38 3.21 22.01 -11.08
C GLU A 38 4.33 22.78 -10.36
N GLY A 39 5.25 22.07 -9.70
CA GLY A 39 6.36 22.65 -8.94
C GLY A 39 6.03 22.95 -7.47
N LYS A 40 4.86 22.53 -7.00
CA LYS A 40 4.44 22.67 -5.60
C LYS A 40 4.22 21.28 -4.99
N GLU A 41 4.85 21.01 -3.86
CA GLU A 41 4.51 19.83 -3.06
C GLU A 41 3.07 19.94 -2.57
N SER A 42 2.27 18.91 -2.80
CA SER A 42 0.85 18.87 -2.45
C SER A 42 0.40 17.44 -2.16
N ILE A 43 -0.76 17.30 -1.52
CA ILE A 43 -1.34 15.98 -1.23
C ILE A 43 -2.43 15.66 -2.26
N GLY A 44 -2.29 14.50 -2.89
CA GLY A 44 -3.27 13.94 -3.80
C GLY A 44 -4.06 12.81 -3.15
N ILE A 45 -5.37 12.77 -3.39
CA ILE A 45 -6.23 11.63 -3.02
C ILE A 45 -6.95 11.08 -4.23
N ARG A 46 -7.22 9.77 -4.22
CA ARG A 46 -8.02 9.12 -5.26
C ARG A 46 -8.71 7.86 -4.77
N TRP A 47 -9.81 7.51 -5.45
CA TRP A 47 -10.41 6.18 -5.45
C TRP A 47 -9.67 5.27 -6.44
N ASN A 48 -9.38 4.06 -5.97
CA ASN A 48 -8.79 3.01 -6.76
C ASN A 48 -9.82 2.30 -7.62
N GLY A 49 -9.34 1.76 -8.73
CA GLY A 49 -10.12 0.92 -9.62
C GLY A 49 -10.26 -0.51 -9.12
N GLY A 50 -10.93 -1.34 -9.90
CA GLY A 50 -11.11 -2.77 -9.63
C GLY A 50 -12.03 -3.44 -10.63
N ASP A 51 -12.53 -4.63 -10.29
CA ASP A 51 -13.53 -5.32 -11.10
C ASP A 51 -14.82 -4.49 -11.14
N GLY A 52 -15.13 -3.93 -12.30
CA GLY A 52 -16.23 -2.98 -12.48
C GLY A 52 -15.73 -1.56 -12.78
N PRO A 53 -15.60 -0.64 -11.79
CA PRO A 53 -15.30 0.79 -11.98
C PRO A 53 -13.94 1.12 -12.64
N GLY A 54 -13.27 0.11 -13.21
CA GLY A 54 -12.19 0.27 -14.15
C GLY A 54 -10.94 0.79 -13.47
N ILE A 55 -10.44 1.94 -13.91
CA ILE A 55 -9.17 2.50 -13.47
C ILE A 55 -9.28 3.37 -12.20
N GLY A 56 -10.48 3.57 -11.65
CA GLY A 56 -10.75 4.39 -10.45
C GLY A 56 -11.12 5.84 -10.76
N ASN A 57 -11.12 6.71 -9.75
CA ASN A 57 -11.48 8.14 -9.88
C ASN A 57 -10.61 9.04 -8.98
N PRO A 58 -10.34 10.30 -9.34
CA PRO A 58 -10.78 10.98 -10.57
C PRO A 58 -10.08 10.47 -11.83
N GLN A 59 -10.64 10.85 -12.98
CA GLN A 59 -10.06 10.56 -14.30
C GLN A 59 -9.96 11.84 -15.13
N SER A 60 -8.89 11.97 -15.92
CA SER A 60 -8.72 13.02 -16.92
C SER A 60 -8.46 12.39 -18.29
N ARG A 61 -9.38 12.63 -19.23
CA ARG A 61 -9.36 12.04 -20.59
C ARG A 61 -9.19 10.51 -20.58
N GLY A 62 -9.86 9.83 -19.64
CA GLY A 62 -9.78 8.37 -19.48
C GLY A 62 -8.49 7.85 -18.83
N ASN A 63 -7.66 8.73 -18.25
CA ASN A 63 -6.51 8.33 -17.46
C ASN A 63 -6.79 8.58 -15.97
N ALA A 64 -6.41 7.64 -15.12
CA ALA A 64 -6.45 7.83 -13.68
C ALA A 64 -5.59 9.03 -13.27
N THR A 65 -6.07 9.84 -12.34
CA THR A 65 -5.37 11.04 -11.86
C THR A 65 -5.60 11.24 -10.37
N TRP A 66 -4.98 12.29 -9.82
CA TRP A 66 -5.06 12.66 -8.41
C TRP A 66 -5.97 13.87 -8.25
N PHE A 67 -6.84 13.83 -7.24
CA PHE A 67 -7.48 15.04 -6.76
C PHE A 67 -6.52 15.73 -5.79
N ILE A 68 -5.96 16.86 -6.20
CA ILE A 68 -5.06 17.64 -5.35
C ILE A 68 -5.91 18.35 -4.28
N LEU A 69 -5.56 18.13 -3.03
CA LEU A 69 -6.28 18.68 -1.88
C LEU A 69 -5.96 20.17 -1.71
N PRO A 70 -6.95 21.00 -1.34
CA PRO A 70 -6.71 22.35 -0.83
C PRO A 70 -5.72 22.34 0.33
N ASP A 71 -4.83 23.34 0.39
CA ASP A 71 -3.74 23.44 1.35
C ASP A 71 -4.23 23.31 2.80
N GLU A 72 -5.40 23.90 3.10
CA GLU A 72 -6.01 23.92 4.42
C GLU A 72 -6.40 22.53 4.94
N LEU A 73 -6.54 21.55 4.05
CA LEU A 73 -6.90 20.17 4.40
C LEU A 73 -5.68 19.25 4.49
N GLN A 74 -4.52 19.65 3.95
CA GLN A 74 -3.39 18.73 3.75
C GLN A 74 -2.83 18.20 5.08
N GLU A 75 -2.64 19.06 6.07
CA GLU A 75 -2.08 18.67 7.38
C GLU A 75 -3.00 17.69 8.12
N ALA A 76 -4.31 17.96 8.14
CA ALA A 76 -5.28 17.08 8.78
C ALA A 76 -5.33 15.69 8.14
N ILE A 77 -5.22 15.63 6.81
CA ILE A 77 -5.18 14.37 6.07
C ILE A 77 -3.87 13.63 6.30
N LEU A 78 -2.73 14.32 6.33
CA LEU A 78 -1.42 13.71 6.60
C LEU A 78 -1.38 13.06 7.98
N ASN A 79 -1.78 13.78 9.03
CA ASN A 79 -1.83 13.24 10.40
C ASN A 79 -2.73 12.00 10.47
N ARG A 80 -3.90 12.05 9.82
CA ARG A 80 -4.82 10.92 9.81
C ARG A 80 -4.26 9.73 9.03
N VAL A 81 -3.59 9.97 7.92
CA VAL A 81 -2.95 8.92 7.11
C VAL A 81 -1.82 8.26 7.87
N GLU A 82 -1.05 9.00 8.65
CA GLU A 82 -0.01 8.42 9.52
C GLU A 82 -0.61 7.49 10.59
N GLU A 83 -1.70 7.91 11.24
CA GLU A 83 -2.41 7.04 12.19
C GLU A 83 -2.94 5.75 11.52
N LEU A 84 -3.47 5.89 10.30
CA LEU A 84 -4.00 4.77 9.51
C LEU A 84 -2.91 3.87 8.94
N SER A 85 -1.74 4.40 8.62
CA SER A 85 -0.62 3.57 8.12
C SER A 85 -0.04 2.71 9.25
N VAL A 86 -0.16 3.15 10.50
CA VAL A 86 0.20 2.34 11.68
C VAL A 86 -0.87 1.30 11.98
N SER A 87 -2.15 1.69 12.00
CA SER A 87 -3.23 0.90 12.63
C SER A 87 -4.34 0.41 11.70
N GLY A 88 -4.38 0.86 10.44
CA GLY A 88 -5.42 0.52 9.47
C GLY A 88 -5.12 -0.77 8.69
N PRO A 89 -6.05 -1.19 7.82
CA PRO A 89 -5.85 -2.34 6.94
C PRO A 89 -4.62 -2.15 6.04
N GLY A 90 -3.74 -3.15 5.99
CA GLY A 90 -2.44 -3.12 5.33
C GLY A 90 -1.36 -2.31 6.06
N GLY A 91 -1.65 -1.87 7.29
CA GLY A 91 -0.77 -1.04 8.11
C GLY A 91 0.41 -1.80 8.72
N LEU A 92 1.33 -1.04 9.35
CA LEU A 92 2.56 -1.56 9.92
C LEU A 92 2.30 -2.64 10.99
N LEU A 93 1.29 -2.42 11.85
CA LEU A 93 0.92 -3.36 12.91
C LEU A 93 0.39 -4.70 12.36
N GLU A 94 -0.41 -4.66 11.30
CA GLU A 94 -0.91 -5.88 10.65
C GLU A 94 0.25 -6.65 10.00
N LYS A 95 1.15 -5.97 9.29
CA LYS A 95 2.36 -6.60 8.72
C LYS A 95 3.26 -7.22 9.78
N TYR A 96 3.42 -6.56 10.93
CA TYR A 96 4.16 -7.14 12.06
C TYR A 96 3.44 -8.34 12.67
N ALA A 97 2.12 -8.30 12.80
CA ALA A 97 1.33 -9.44 13.27
C ALA A 97 1.40 -10.63 12.31
N GLU A 98 1.34 -10.39 11.00
CA GLU A 98 1.56 -11.40 9.96
C GLU A 98 2.97 -12.00 10.08
N MET A 99 4.01 -11.17 10.13
CA MET A 99 5.40 -11.65 10.30
C MET A 99 5.61 -12.43 11.60
N ALA A 100 5.00 -12.01 12.72
CA ALA A 100 5.09 -12.73 13.99
C ALA A 100 4.37 -14.10 13.94
N ASN A 101 3.27 -14.19 13.19
CA ASN A 101 2.55 -15.44 12.98
C ASN A 101 3.31 -16.36 12.01
N ASP A 102 4.05 -15.80 11.05
CA ASP A 102 4.93 -16.56 10.14
C ASP A 102 6.19 -17.11 10.86
N ALA A 103 6.77 -16.35 11.79
CA ALA A 103 7.86 -16.86 12.65
C ALA A 103 7.41 -18.01 13.56
N THR A 104 6.12 -18.04 13.94
CA THR A 104 5.52 -19.19 14.66
C THR A 104 5.46 -20.43 13.75
N ARG A 105 5.30 -20.22 12.43
CA ARG A 105 5.33 -21.24 11.37
C ARG A 105 6.75 -21.74 11.08
N GLU A 106 7.76 -20.89 11.21
CA GLU A 106 9.18 -21.30 11.13
C GLU A 106 9.58 -22.22 12.29
N GLY A 107 9.04 -21.99 13.49
CA GLY A 107 9.22 -22.90 14.64
C GLY A 107 8.67 -24.31 14.40
N GLU A 108 7.54 -24.44 13.69
CA GLU A 108 7.01 -25.75 13.28
C GLU A 108 7.94 -26.45 12.25
N ALA A 109 8.65 -25.69 11.41
CA ALA A 109 9.62 -26.25 10.46
C ALA A 109 10.93 -26.68 11.15
N GLU A 110 11.38 -25.97 12.19
CA GLU A 110 12.52 -26.37 13.03
C GLU A 110 12.23 -27.66 13.81
N GLU A 111 11.01 -27.80 14.37
CA GLU A 111 10.59 -29.01 15.10
C GLU A 111 10.53 -30.26 14.19
N TRP A 112 10.15 -30.09 12.92
CA TRP A 112 10.23 -31.14 11.90
C TRP A 112 11.67 -31.47 11.49
N SER A 113 12.59 -30.50 11.53
CA SER A 113 13.99 -30.69 11.18
C SER A 113 14.77 -31.41 12.28
N GLU A 114 14.51 -31.08 13.55
CA GLU A 114 15.10 -31.78 14.71
C GLU A 114 14.58 -33.23 14.84
N GLY A 115 13.33 -33.49 14.45
CA GLY A 115 12.77 -34.84 14.39
C GLY A 115 13.43 -35.76 13.35
N LEU A 116 14.00 -35.21 12.28
CA LEU A 116 14.68 -35.97 11.22
C LEU A 116 16.15 -36.30 11.56
N ILE A 117 16.79 -35.53 12.45
CA ILE A 117 18.18 -35.76 12.88
C ILE A 117 18.25 -36.78 14.05
N GLY A 118 17.16 -36.92 14.83
CA GLY A 118 17.10 -37.81 15.99
C GLY A 118 17.06 -39.32 15.68
N ASP A 119 16.73 -39.73 14.44
CA ASP A 119 16.54 -41.14 14.08
C ASP A 119 17.78 -41.79 13.42
N GLU A 120 18.87 -41.05 13.19
CA GLU A 120 20.08 -41.56 12.51
C GLU A 120 21.22 -41.97 13.47
N SER A 121 20.99 -41.96 14.79
CA SER A 121 21.97 -42.41 15.80
C SER A 121 21.53 -43.64 16.58
N ALA A 122 21.28 -44.75 15.87
CA ALA A 122 21.29 -46.09 16.44
C ALA A 122 22.47 -46.90 15.87
N PRO A 123 23.59 -47.06 16.60
CA PRO A 123 24.63 -48.00 16.19
C PRO A 123 24.16 -49.45 16.42
N ARG A 124 24.37 -50.31 15.41
CA ARG A 124 24.22 -51.76 15.49
C ARG A 124 25.25 -52.41 16.40
#